data_AF-A0AAV5W6A5-F1
#
_entry.id   AF-A0AAV5W6A5-F1
#
_cell.length_a   1.000
_cell.length_b   1.000
_cell.length_c   1.000
_cell.angle_alpha   90.00
_cell.angle_beta   90.00
_cell.angle_gamma   90.00
#
_symmetry.space_group_name_H-M   'P 1'
#
loop_
_entity.id
_entity.type
_entity.pdbx_description
1 polymer ?
#
loop_
_entity_poly.entity_id
_entity_poly.type
_entity_poly.pdbx_seq_one_letter_code
_entity_poly.pdbx_strand_id
1 'polypeptide(L)'
;LAGVLWTWQTCNEFGYYQTTDYGQGIFGTPVPLNLFVYQCEQIFGVPMDHIESGVARSNYQYGGRARYSATNVVLPNGNHDPWHALGITEQGKLDASVVPILIDGTAHCADMYAARDEDPQSLKDARVTILNNIKKWLNGEFHKPFQTERNNKTERLKVTTTSASNLSLIAALLAPLALLI
;
A
#
# COMPACT_ATOMS: atom_id res chain seq x y z
N LEU A 1 16.17 -21.13 6.79
CA LEU A 1 15.01 -20.60 7.54
C LEU A 1 14.44 -19.32 6.92
N ALA A 2 15.24 -18.30 6.59
CA ALA A 2 14.74 -17.05 5.99
C ALA A 2 13.92 -17.23 4.70
N GLY A 3 14.33 -18.12 3.79
CA GLY A 3 13.59 -18.37 2.54
C GLY A 3 12.15 -18.86 2.74
N VAL A 4 11.93 -19.72 3.74
CA VAL A 4 10.59 -20.26 4.05
C VAL A 4 9.67 -19.16 4.58
N LEU A 5 10.20 -18.25 5.41
CA LEU A 5 9.45 -17.11 5.94
C LEU A 5 9.04 -16.15 4.83
N TRP A 6 9.94 -15.87 3.88
CA TRP A 6 9.62 -15.05 2.72
C TRP A 6 8.54 -15.70 1.85
N THR A 7 8.66 -17.00 1.56
CA THR A 7 7.62 -17.73 0.79
C THR A 7 6.28 -17.68 1.52
N TRP A 8 6.25 -17.85 2.85
CA TRP A 8 5.03 -17.73 3.65
C TRP A 8 4.38 -16.35 3.49
N GLN A 9 5.14 -15.26 3.60
CA GLN A 9 4.60 -13.90 3.42
C GLN A 9 4.10 -13.66 2.00
N THR A 10 4.83 -14.13 0.98
CA THR A 10 4.40 -14.05 -0.42
C THR A 10 3.07 -14.78 -0.63
N CYS A 11 2.87 -15.96 -0.01
CA CYS A 11 1.62 -16.71 -0.10
C CYS A 11 0.44 -16.07 0.67
N ASN A 12 0.70 -15.34 1.76
CA ASN A 12 -0.39 -14.84 2.62
C ASN A 12 -0.71 -13.35 2.46
N GLU A 13 0.23 -12.56 1.93
CA GLU A 13 0.13 -11.09 1.94
C GLU A 13 0.45 -10.44 0.59
N PHE A 14 1.53 -10.85 -0.08
CA PHE A 14 2.08 -10.04 -1.18
C PHE A 14 1.76 -10.56 -2.58
N GLY A 15 1.60 -11.87 -2.77
CA GLY A 15 1.39 -12.46 -4.10
C GLY A 15 2.52 -12.13 -5.09
N TYR A 16 3.73 -11.91 -4.57
CA TYR A 16 4.88 -11.37 -5.29
C TYR A 16 5.64 -12.45 -6.08
N TYR A 17 5.03 -12.91 -7.18
CA TYR A 17 5.54 -14.02 -7.99
C TYR A 17 6.27 -13.54 -9.24
N GLN A 18 7.45 -14.11 -9.50
CA GLN A 18 8.26 -13.81 -10.69
C GLN A 18 7.89 -14.79 -11.80
N THR A 19 6.88 -14.43 -12.58
CA THR A 19 6.33 -15.28 -13.64
C THR A 19 6.89 -14.94 -15.01
N THR A 20 6.94 -15.92 -15.91
CA THR A 20 7.25 -15.74 -17.33
C THR A 20 6.00 -15.80 -18.22
N ASP A 21 4.79 -15.72 -17.64
CA ASP A 21 3.51 -15.86 -18.35
C ASP A 21 3.29 -14.82 -19.45
N TYR A 22 4.05 -13.73 -19.45
CA TYR A 22 4.04 -12.73 -20.52
C TYR A 22 4.51 -13.29 -21.88
N GLY A 23 5.34 -14.34 -21.89
CA GLY A 23 5.76 -15.09 -23.08
C GLY A 23 6.62 -14.37 -24.12
N GLN A 24 6.76 -13.05 -24.05
CA GLN A 24 7.58 -12.25 -24.99
C GLN A 24 8.98 -11.90 -24.45
N GLY A 25 9.38 -12.48 -23.32
CA GLY A 25 10.70 -12.29 -22.74
C GLY A 25 11.73 -13.30 -23.25
N ILE A 26 13.02 -13.01 -23.02
CA ILE A 26 14.14 -13.93 -23.34
C ILE A 26 14.05 -15.28 -22.62
N PHE A 27 13.22 -15.38 -21.58
CA PHE A 27 13.04 -16.56 -20.76
C PHE A 27 11.98 -17.53 -21.29
N GLY A 28 11.19 -17.14 -22.31
CA GLY A 28 10.06 -17.96 -22.78
C GLY A 28 8.92 -18.00 -21.75
N THR A 29 8.31 -19.18 -21.54
CA THR A 29 7.20 -19.42 -20.58
C THR A 29 7.43 -20.56 -19.54
N PRO A 30 8.65 -20.86 -19.06
CA PRO A 30 8.90 -22.01 -18.19
C PRO A 30 8.42 -21.84 -16.73
N VAL A 31 8.16 -20.61 -16.27
CA VAL A 31 7.79 -20.28 -14.88
C VAL A 31 6.38 -19.65 -14.84
N PRO A 32 5.31 -20.45 -14.92
CA PRO A 32 3.95 -19.95 -14.83
C PRO A 32 3.50 -19.65 -13.40
N LEU A 33 2.47 -18.79 -13.24
CA LEU A 33 1.90 -18.42 -11.95
C LEU A 33 1.43 -19.63 -11.14
N ASN A 34 0.84 -20.64 -11.80
CA ASN A 34 0.33 -21.83 -11.15
C ASN A 34 1.43 -22.64 -10.43
N LEU A 35 2.70 -22.53 -10.84
CA LEU A 35 3.82 -23.13 -10.13
C LEU A 35 3.90 -22.61 -8.69
N PHE A 36 3.75 -21.30 -8.50
CA PHE A 36 3.82 -20.67 -7.19
C PHE A 36 2.57 -20.90 -6.36
N VAL A 37 1.38 -20.87 -6.98
CA VAL A 37 0.12 -21.20 -6.30
C VAL A 37 0.18 -22.63 -5.77
N TYR A 38 0.62 -23.58 -6.59
CA TYR A 38 0.81 -24.96 -6.18
C TYR A 38 1.82 -25.08 -5.03
N GLN A 39 2.93 -24.33 -5.08
CA GLN A 39 3.90 -24.31 -3.99
C GLN A 39 3.28 -23.83 -2.66
N CYS A 40 2.49 -22.76 -2.69
CA CYS A 40 1.80 -22.23 -1.51
C CYS A 40 0.82 -23.26 -0.92
N GLU A 41 0.07 -23.94 -1.78
CA GLU A 41 -0.88 -24.95 -1.34
C GLU A 41 -0.16 -26.17 -0.73
N GLN A 42 0.86 -26.70 -1.40
CA GLN A 42 1.53 -27.92 -0.94
C GLN A 42 2.39 -27.72 0.31
N ILE A 43 3.02 -26.56 0.47
CA ILE A 43 3.92 -26.31 1.62
C ILE A 43 3.12 -25.81 2.82
N PHE A 44 2.11 -24.96 2.58
CA PHE A 44 1.47 -24.17 3.63
C PHE A 44 -0.04 -24.37 3.74
N GLY A 45 -0.67 -25.11 2.83
CA GLY A 45 -2.13 -25.26 2.79
C GLY A 45 -2.85 -23.96 2.44
N VAL A 46 -2.20 -23.07 1.69
CA VAL A 46 -2.73 -21.75 1.32
C VAL A 46 -3.23 -21.81 -0.13
N PRO A 47 -4.55 -21.91 -0.35
CA PRO A 47 -5.14 -21.92 -1.69
C PRO A 47 -5.17 -20.53 -2.34
N MET A 48 -5.48 -20.49 -3.65
CA MET A 48 -5.45 -19.27 -4.47
C MET A 48 -6.37 -18.16 -3.97
N ASP A 49 -7.59 -18.50 -3.52
CA ASP A 49 -8.55 -17.55 -2.97
C ASP A 49 -8.03 -16.87 -1.69
N HIS A 50 -7.26 -17.60 -0.88
CA HIS A 50 -6.59 -17.03 0.28
C HIS A 50 -5.44 -16.09 -0.14
N ILE A 51 -4.65 -16.46 -1.15
CA ILE A 51 -3.59 -15.59 -1.72
C ILE A 51 -4.21 -14.28 -2.21
N GLU A 52 -5.24 -14.34 -3.05
CA GLU A 52 -5.90 -13.16 -3.63
C GLU A 52 -6.49 -12.26 -2.55
N SER A 53 -7.16 -12.86 -1.56
CA SER A 53 -7.70 -12.13 -0.41
C SER A 53 -6.58 -11.47 0.41
N GLY A 54 -5.44 -12.13 0.56
CA GLY A 54 -4.24 -11.59 1.21
C GLY A 54 -3.70 -10.36 0.51
N VAL A 55 -3.51 -10.45 -0.80
CA VAL A 55 -3.07 -9.33 -1.65
C VAL A 55 -4.05 -8.16 -1.58
N ALA A 56 -5.36 -8.44 -1.64
CA ALA A 56 -6.39 -7.42 -1.53
C ALA A 56 -6.36 -6.73 -0.15
N ARG A 57 -6.20 -7.48 0.95
CA ARG A 57 -6.05 -6.92 2.30
C ARG A 57 -4.81 -6.04 2.42
N SER A 58 -3.65 -6.50 1.94
CA SER A 58 -2.41 -5.72 1.98
C SER A 58 -2.54 -4.41 1.20
N ASN A 59 -3.08 -4.46 -0.02
CA ASN A 59 -3.30 -3.27 -0.83
C ASN A 59 -4.34 -2.33 -0.23
N TYR A 60 -5.39 -2.86 0.41
CA TYR A 60 -6.36 -2.04 1.13
C TYR A 60 -5.72 -1.34 2.33
N GLN A 61 -4.95 -2.07 3.13
CA GLN A 61 -4.33 -1.58 4.37
C GLN A 61 -3.26 -0.52 4.09
N TYR A 62 -2.41 -0.73 3.08
CA TYR A 62 -1.25 0.12 2.80
C TYR A 62 -1.45 1.05 1.59
N GLY A 63 -2.60 0.96 0.91
CA GLY A 63 -2.94 1.76 -0.26
C GLY A 63 -2.35 1.27 -1.59
N GLY A 64 -1.43 0.30 -1.55
CA GLY A 64 -0.70 -0.18 -2.72
C GLY A 64 -0.05 0.97 -3.52
N ARG A 65 0.23 0.74 -4.81
CA ARG A 65 0.85 1.76 -5.68
C ARG A 65 -0.09 2.95 -5.96
N ALA A 66 -1.39 2.72 -6.01
CA ALA A 66 -2.36 3.70 -6.50
C ALA A 66 -2.97 4.61 -5.42
N ARG A 67 -2.97 4.18 -4.15
CA ARG A 67 -3.62 4.88 -3.02
C ARG A 67 -2.68 5.07 -1.82
N TYR A 68 -1.37 5.05 -2.07
CA TYR A 68 -0.38 5.34 -1.04
C TYR A 68 -0.62 6.73 -0.44
N SER A 69 -0.72 6.79 0.89
CA SER A 69 -1.19 7.99 1.62
C SER A 69 -0.30 8.36 2.82
N ALA A 70 0.92 7.82 2.87
CA ALA A 70 1.88 8.21 3.89
C ALA A 70 2.40 9.64 3.67
N THR A 71 3.11 10.15 4.68
CA THR A 71 3.77 11.46 4.68
C THR A 71 5.21 11.28 5.13
N ASN A 72 6.10 12.17 4.71
CA ASN A 72 7.51 12.21 5.11
C ASN A 72 8.26 10.93 4.71
N VAL A 73 8.22 10.58 3.42
CA VAL A 73 8.86 9.38 2.90
C VAL A 73 9.60 9.71 1.61
N VAL A 74 10.86 9.29 1.49
CA VAL A 74 11.56 9.28 0.20
C VAL A 74 11.45 7.86 -0.37
N LEU A 75 11.07 7.74 -1.64
CA LEU A 75 10.87 6.46 -2.34
C LEU A 75 11.89 6.35 -3.50
N PRO A 76 13.16 6.02 -3.22
CA PRO A 76 14.18 5.85 -4.24
C PRO A 76 14.01 4.52 -4.98
N ASN A 77 14.09 4.55 -6.30
CA ASN A 77 14.09 3.37 -7.17
C ASN A 77 15.14 3.55 -8.26
N GLY A 78 15.89 2.50 -8.60
CA GLY A 78 16.80 2.52 -9.76
C GLY A 78 16.09 2.11 -11.04
N ASN A 79 16.35 2.76 -12.17
CA ASN A 79 15.67 2.40 -13.43
C ASN A 79 16.14 1.07 -14.05
N HIS A 80 17.31 0.55 -13.67
CA HIS A 80 17.76 -0.80 -14.07
C HIS A 80 17.25 -1.89 -13.12
N ASP A 81 16.67 -1.53 -11.97
CA ASP A 81 16.09 -2.47 -11.03
C ASP A 81 14.70 -2.90 -11.51
N PRO A 82 14.45 -4.16 -11.91
CA PRO A 82 13.11 -4.57 -12.38
C PRO A 82 12.01 -4.33 -11.33
N TRP A 83 12.35 -4.20 -10.04
CA TRP A 83 11.40 -3.92 -8.97
C TRP A 83 10.82 -2.50 -9.01
N HIS A 84 11.45 -1.54 -9.70
CA HIS A 84 10.93 -0.17 -9.80
C HIS A 84 9.53 -0.13 -10.44
N ALA A 85 9.18 -1.11 -11.28
CA ALA A 85 7.86 -1.22 -11.90
C ALA A 85 6.72 -1.36 -10.89
N LEU A 86 7.00 -1.91 -9.70
CA LEU A 86 6.05 -2.07 -8.61
C LEU A 86 6.11 -0.92 -7.60
N GLY A 87 7.15 -0.09 -7.67
CA GLY A 87 7.34 1.10 -6.85
C GLY A 87 6.58 2.33 -7.34
N ILE A 88 6.68 3.42 -6.57
CA ILE A 88 6.14 4.73 -6.93
C ILE A 88 7.30 5.61 -7.38
N THR A 89 7.33 5.93 -8.66
CA THR A 89 8.46 6.62 -9.32
C THR A 89 8.15 8.06 -9.72
N GLU A 90 6.91 8.50 -9.51
CA GLU A 90 6.41 9.82 -9.92
C GLU A 90 5.50 10.42 -8.84
N GLN A 91 5.45 11.75 -8.75
CA GLN A 91 4.74 12.47 -7.68
C GLN A 91 3.21 12.22 -7.68
N GLY A 92 2.59 12.10 -8.86
CA GLY A 92 1.16 11.82 -9.00
C GLY A 92 0.25 12.63 -8.05
N LYS A 93 -0.52 11.91 -7.22
CA LYS A 93 -1.43 12.47 -6.19
C LYS A 93 -0.90 12.28 -4.76
N LEU A 94 0.40 12.05 -4.61
CA LEU A 94 1.02 11.82 -3.31
C LEU A 94 1.04 13.11 -2.48
N ASP A 95 1.15 12.95 -1.16
CA ASP A 95 1.42 14.07 -0.27
C ASP A 95 2.72 14.79 -0.67
N ALA A 96 2.78 16.11 -0.49
CA ALA A 96 3.94 16.93 -0.85
C ALA A 96 5.23 16.56 -0.10
N SER A 97 5.12 15.84 1.01
CA SER A 97 6.27 15.30 1.77
C SER A 97 6.69 13.89 1.37
N VAL A 98 5.99 13.27 0.41
CA VAL A 98 6.42 12.03 -0.24
C VAL A 98 7.22 12.39 -1.48
N VAL A 99 8.45 11.90 -1.56
CA VAL A 99 9.43 12.25 -2.61
C VAL A 99 9.83 10.97 -3.35
N PRO A 100 9.15 10.60 -4.44
CA PRO A 100 9.58 9.52 -5.32
C PRO A 100 10.77 9.97 -6.17
N ILE A 101 11.77 9.09 -6.31
CA ILE A 101 12.98 9.36 -7.09
C ILE A 101 13.25 8.15 -7.98
N LEU A 102 13.28 8.33 -9.29
CA LEU A 102 13.81 7.35 -10.23
C LEU A 102 15.26 7.70 -10.57
N ILE A 103 16.19 6.88 -10.09
CA ILE A 103 17.64 7.08 -10.18
C ILE A 103 18.15 6.41 -11.44
N ASP A 104 18.62 7.22 -12.39
CA ASP A 104 19.13 6.74 -13.68
C ASP A 104 20.48 6.02 -13.52
N GLY A 105 20.63 4.90 -14.23
CA GLY A 105 21.87 4.12 -14.28
C GLY A 105 22.11 3.25 -13.03
N THR A 106 21.09 3.00 -12.21
CA THR A 106 21.25 2.25 -10.96
C THR A 106 20.33 1.03 -10.86
N ALA A 107 20.83 0.00 -10.19
CA ALA A 107 20.11 -1.22 -9.86
C ALA A 107 19.59 -1.18 -8.40
N HIS A 108 19.20 -2.34 -7.89
CA HIS A 108 18.50 -2.49 -6.63
C HIS A 108 19.20 -1.81 -5.44
N CYS A 109 18.50 -0.85 -4.82
CA CYS A 109 18.90 -0.13 -3.61
C CYS A 109 20.33 0.47 -3.66
N ALA A 110 20.75 0.98 -4.83
CA ALA A 110 22.09 1.56 -5.01
C ALA A 110 22.39 2.71 -4.02
N ASP A 111 21.36 3.46 -3.64
CA ASP A 111 21.38 4.57 -2.68
C ASP A 111 21.84 4.16 -1.28
N MET A 112 21.62 2.91 -0.88
CA MET A 112 21.96 2.38 0.44
C MET A 112 23.42 1.95 0.59
N TYR A 113 24.15 1.76 -0.52
CA TYR A 113 25.58 1.45 -0.45
C TYR A 113 26.42 2.68 -0.14
N ALA A 114 27.64 2.45 0.34
CA ALA A 114 28.62 3.51 0.55
C ALA A 114 28.88 4.28 -0.77
N ALA A 115 29.05 5.60 -0.64
CA ALA A 115 29.33 6.45 -1.80
C ALA A 115 30.70 6.14 -2.41
N ARG A 116 30.76 6.20 -3.74
CA ARG A 116 31.99 6.02 -4.53
C ARG A 116 32.13 7.16 -5.53
N ASP A 117 33.35 7.41 -5.98
CA ASP A 117 33.63 8.47 -6.94
C ASP A 117 33.02 8.16 -8.32
N GLU A 118 32.94 6.87 -8.68
CA GLU A 118 32.38 6.38 -9.94
C GLU A 118 30.85 6.33 -9.96
N ASP A 119 30.17 6.64 -8.85
CA ASP A 119 28.72 6.62 -8.82
C ASP A 119 28.13 7.64 -9.81
N PRO A 120 27.05 7.28 -10.54
CA PRO A 120 26.44 8.17 -11.50
C PRO A 120 25.91 9.42 -10.81
N GLN A 121 25.90 10.56 -11.51
CA GLN A 121 25.48 11.83 -10.93
C GLN A 121 24.05 11.75 -10.36
N SER A 122 23.13 11.05 -11.04
CA SER A 122 21.76 10.82 -10.55
C SER A 122 21.73 10.18 -9.15
N LEU A 123 22.62 9.25 -8.86
CA LEU A 123 22.73 8.61 -7.54
C LEU A 123 23.27 9.58 -6.48
N LYS A 124 24.26 10.40 -6.84
CA LYS A 124 24.80 11.44 -5.94
C LYS A 124 23.70 12.45 -5.57
N ASP A 125 22.93 12.90 -6.56
CA ASP A 125 21.82 13.85 -6.36
C ASP A 125 20.68 13.24 -5.53
N ALA A 126 20.37 11.96 -5.75
CA ALA A 126 19.38 11.23 -4.97
C ALA A 126 19.78 11.16 -3.49
N ARG A 127 21.04 10.83 -3.18
CA ARG A 127 21.54 10.79 -1.79
C ARG A 127 21.49 12.16 -1.11
N VAL A 128 21.80 13.24 -1.84
CA VAL A 128 21.64 14.61 -1.32
C VAL A 128 20.17 14.91 -1.00
N THR A 129 19.25 14.54 -1.89
CA THR A 129 17.81 14.71 -1.69
C THR A 129 17.30 13.93 -0.48
N ILE A 130 17.73 12.67 -0.33
CA ILE A 130 17.41 11.82 0.83
C ILE A 130 17.90 12.49 2.13
N LEU A 131 19.18 12.89 2.17
CA LEU A 131 19.78 13.50 3.35
C LEU A 131 19.09 14.82 3.73
N ASN A 132 18.72 15.64 2.75
CA ASN A 132 18.03 16.91 3.00
C ASN A 132 16.63 16.69 3.59
N ASN A 133 15.87 15.69 3.10
CA ASN A 133 14.58 15.34 3.69
C ASN A 133 14.72 14.81 5.12
N ILE A 134 15.72 13.97 5.39
CA ILE A 134 16.01 13.49 6.76
C ILE A 134 16.33 14.67 7.68
N LYS A 135 17.20 15.59 7.26
CA LYS A 135 17.55 16.80 8.03
C LYS A 135 16.32 17.66 8.31
N LYS A 136 15.50 17.90 7.29
CA LYS A 136 14.24 18.63 7.39
C LYS A 136 13.34 18.05 8.50
N TRP A 137 13.15 16.73 8.49
CA TRP A 137 12.34 16.05 9.49
C TRP A 137 12.96 16.09 10.89
N LEU A 138 14.26 15.86 11.01
CA LEU A 138 14.96 15.97 12.30
C LEU A 138 14.89 17.38 12.90
N ASN A 139 14.77 18.42 12.06
CA ASN A 139 14.57 19.80 12.48
C ASN A 139 13.11 20.16 12.81
N GLY A 140 12.20 19.18 12.81
CA GLY A 140 10.80 19.36 13.20
C GLY A 140 9.87 19.77 12.07
N GLU A 141 10.35 19.88 10.82
CA GLU A 141 9.53 20.20 9.65
C GLU A 141 8.80 18.95 9.10
N PHE A 142 8.05 18.27 9.96
CA PHE A 142 7.21 17.14 9.57
C PHE A 142 5.90 17.61 8.97
N HIS A 143 5.53 17.03 7.83
CA HIS A 143 4.15 17.11 7.37
C HIS A 143 3.31 16.23 8.29
N LYS A 144 2.35 16.83 9.01
CA LYS A 144 1.45 16.06 9.87
C LYS A 144 0.50 15.27 8.99
N PRO A 145 0.34 13.94 9.18
CA PRO A 145 -0.67 13.19 8.45
C PRO A 145 -2.01 13.90 8.60
N PHE A 146 -2.79 13.98 7.53
CA PHE A 146 -4.12 14.58 7.55
C PHE A 146 -4.90 14.04 8.75
N GLN A 147 -4.99 14.86 9.81
CA GLN A 147 -5.86 14.57 10.93
C GLN A 147 -7.25 14.85 10.39
N THR A 148 -8.04 13.81 10.15
CA THR A 148 -9.49 14.02 10.19
C THR A 148 -9.73 14.66 11.56
N GLU A 149 -10.20 15.91 11.58
CA GLU A 149 -10.58 16.56 12.83
C GLU A 149 -11.61 15.63 13.49
N ARG A 150 -11.16 14.83 14.46
CA ARG A 150 -12.05 14.31 15.48
C ARG A 150 -12.49 15.56 16.22
N ASN A 151 -13.60 16.12 15.75
CA ASN A 151 -14.34 17.15 16.44
C ASN A 151 -14.65 16.59 17.83
N ASN A 152 -13.79 16.88 18.80
CA ASN A 152 -14.05 16.72 20.23
C ASN A 152 -15.05 17.81 20.68
N LYS A 153 -16.11 18.02 19.90
CA LYS A 153 -17.32 18.65 20.40
C LYS A 153 -18.11 17.54 21.08
N THR A 154 -17.79 17.30 22.35
CA THR A 154 -18.75 16.73 23.28
C THR A 154 -19.84 17.78 23.50
N GLU A 155 -20.69 18.01 22.49
CA GLU A 155 -21.99 18.63 22.73
C GLU A 155 -22.83 17.57 23.41
N ARG A 156 -22.95 17.72 24.73
CA ARG A 156 -23.89 16.97 25.55
C ARG A 156 -25.28 17.18 24.94
N LEU A 157 -25.80 16.18 24.23
CA LEU A 157 -27.21 16.12 23.84
C LEU A 157 -28.04 16.28 25.12
N LYS A 158 -28.66 17.45 25.29
CA LYS A 158 -29.71 17.63 26.28
C LYS A 158 -30.90 16.80 25.80
N VAL A 159 -31.02 15.59 26.34
CA VAL A 159 -32.24 14.79 26.23
C VAL A 159 -33.31 15.55 26.99
N THR A 160 -34.11 16.33 26.28
CA THR A 160 -35.33 16.91 26.80
C THR A 160 -36.32 15.76 26.91
N THR A 161 -36.56 15.27 28.12
CA THR A 161 -37.63 14.30 28.41
C THR A 161 -38.97 14.95 28.11
N THR A 162 -39.55 14.66 26.95
CA THR A 162 -40.98 14.85 26.72
C THR A 162 -41.73 13.68 27.35
N SER A 163 -42.57 14.03 28.33
CA SER A 163 -43.49 13.15 29.03
C SER A 163 -44.27 12.27 28.06
N ALA A 164 -44.31 10.97 28.37
CA ALA A 164 -45.13 9.98 27.68
C ALA A 164 -46.62 10.22 27.98
N SER A 165 -47.26 11.04 27.14
CA SER A 165 -48.71 11.08 27.03
C SER A 165 -49.07 11.43 25.59
N ASN A 166 -49.10 10.39 24.74
CA ASN A 166 -49.98 10.23 23.57
C ASN A 166 -49.49 9.05 22.70
N LEU A 167 -49.37 7.86 23.31
CA LEU A 167 -49.25 6.59 22.60
C LEU A 167 -50.67 6.07 22.31
N SER A 168 -51.34 6.63 21.30
CA SER A 168 -52.61 6.07 20.82
C SER A 168 -52.96 6.36 19.35
N LEU A 169 -52.06 6.95 18.54
CA LEU A 169 -52.40 7.27 17.14
C LEU A 169 -51.51 6.72 16.02
N ILE A 170 -50.41 6.00 16.30
CA ILE A 170 -49.48 5.54 15.24
C ILE A 170 -49.53 4.02 15.00
N ALA A 171 -50.52 3.32 15.56
CA ALA A 171 -50.71 1.88 15.33
C ALA A 171 -51.45 1.52 14.02
N ALA A 172 -51.76 2.49 13.14
CA ALA A 172 -52.68 2.28 12.02
C ALA A 172 -52.05 2.28 10.61
N LEU A 173 -50.72 2.26 10.45
CA LEU A 173 -50.09 2.41 9.11
C LEU A 173 -49.07 1.34 8.72
N LEU A 174 -49.05 0.17 9.39
CA LEU A 174 -48.16 -0.94 9.00
C LEU A 174 -48.92 -2.24 8.72
N ALA A 175 -49.49 -2.31 7.51
CA ALA A 175 -49.72 -3.51 6.69
C ALA A 175 -50.45 -3.09 5.40
N PRO A 176 -50.25 -3.69 4.21
CA PRO A 176 -49.13 -4.47 3.68
C PRO A 176 -48.64 -3.95 2.30
N LEU A 177 -47.36 -4.10 1.96
CA LEU A 177 -46.94 -4.14 0.54
C LEU A 177 -45.78 -5.13 0.38
N ALA A 178 -46.10 -6.40 0.65
CA ALA A 178 -45.41 -7.52 0.05
C ALA A 178 -46.21 -7.90 -1.19
N LEU A 179 -45.77 -7.45 -2.37
CA LEU A 179 -45.88 -8.12 -3.68
C LEU A 179 -45.31 -7.19 -4.78
N LEU A 180 -44.49 -7.76 -5.67
CA LEU A 180 -43.93 -7.21 -6.92
C LEU A 180 -42.72 -6.25 -6.81
N ILE A 181 -41.50 -6.77 -6.86
CA ILE A 181 -40.63 -6.98 -8.04
C ILE A 181 -39.47 -7.88 -7.61
#